data_AF-A0A0K1QRB2-F1
#
_entry.id   AF-A0A0K1QRB2-F1
#
_cell.length_a   1.000
_cell.length_b   1.000
_cell.length_c   1.000
_cell.angle_alpha   90.00
_cell.angle_beta   90.00
_cell.angle_gamma   90.00
#
_symmetry.space_group_name_H-M   'P 1'
#
loop_
_entity.id
_entity.type
_entity.pdbx_description
1 polymer ?
#
loop_
_entity_poly.entity_id
_entity_poly.type
_entity_poly.pdbx_seq_one_letter_code
_entity_poly.pdbx_strand_id
1 'polypeptide(L)' 'MPIKPRPFTFVCGECGWKKTVAPRSDALGPGEWFKQCPKCGCESLKMRDAGWVERTLAELLLRL' A
#
# COMPACT_ATOMS: atom_id res chain seq x y z
N MET A 1 -15.76 7.94 -13.96
CA MET A 1 -16.23 7.59 -12.60
C MET A 1 -15.04 7.06 -11.82
N PRO A 2 -14.80 7.55 -10.60
CA PRO A 2 -13.66 7.09 -9.80
C PRO A 2 -13.80 5.60 -9.46
N ILE A 3 -12.79 4.81 -9.81
CA ILE A 3 -12.76 3.36 -9.57
C ILE A 3 -11.84 3.10 -8.38
N LYS A 4 -12.42 2.61 -7.28
CA LYS A 4 -11.64 2.23 -6.10
C LYS A 4 -10.59 1.17 -6.48
N PRO A 5 -9.28 1.47 -6.37
CA PRO A 5 -8.25 0.48 -6.65
C PRO A 5 -8.26 -0.63 -5.59
N ARG A 6 -7.79 -1.82 -5.98
CA ARG A 6 -7.64 -2.92 -5.04
C ARG A 6 -6.52 -2.61 -4.04
N PRO A 7 -6.56 -3.17 -2.82
CA PRO A 7 -5.44 -3.04 -1.90
C PRO A 7 -4.14 -3.55 -2.53
N PHE A 8 -3.05 -2.81 -2.31
CA PHE A 8 -1.72 -3.15 -2.80
C PHE A 8 -0.68 -2.94 -1.71
N THR A 9 0.45 -3.63 -1.84
CA THR A 9 1.53 -3.64 -0.87
C THR A 9 2.79 -3.05 -1.49
N PHE A 10 3.35 -2.04 -0.85
CA PHE A 10 4.68 -1.53 -1.12
C PHE A 10 5.73 -2.41 -0.45
N VAL A 11 6.84 -2.69 -1.13
CA VAL A 11 7.97 -3.46 -0.62
C VAL A 11 9.27 -2.75 -1.00
N CYS A 12 10.09 -2.31 -0.03
CA CYS A 12 11.45 -1.82 -0.32
C CYS A 12 12.38 -3.02 -0.55
N GLY A 13 13.14 -2.98 -1.64
CA GLY A 13 14.12 -4.01 -1.98
C GLY A 13 15.34 -4.03 -1.04
N GLU A 14 15.70 -2.89 -0.46
CA GLU A 14 16.92 -2.74 0.35
C GLU A 14 16.74 -3.24 1.79
N CYS A 15 15.69 -2.79 2.47
CA CYS A 15 15.50 -3.06 3.91
C CYS A 15 14.35 -4.02 4.21
N GLY A 16 13.63 -4.49 3.19
CA GLY A 16 12.50 -5.40 3.33
C GLY A 16 11.26 -4.77 3.97
N TRP A 17 11.19 -3.44 4.12
CA TRP A 17 10.00 -2.74 4.61
C TRP A 17 8.79 -3.05 3.72
N LYS A 18 7.64 -3.32 4.35
CA LYS A 18 6.38 -3.58 3.66
C LYS A 18 5.25 -2.75 4.24
N LYS A 19 4.36 -2.26 3.37
CA LYS A 19 3.13 -1.57 3.79
C LYS A 19 2.02 -1.85 2.81
N THR A 20 0.96 -2.48 3.31
CA THR A 20 -0.29 -2.64 2.59
C THR A 20 -1.12 -1.37 2.74
N VAL A 21 -1.58 -0.84 1.61
CA VAL A 21 -2.50 0.29 1.52
C VAL A 21 -3.77 -0.20 0.86
N ALA A 22 -4.92 0.18 1.43
CA ALA A 22 -6.22 -0.07 0.85
C ALA A 22 -6.91 1.28 0.59
N PRO A 23 -6.74 1.85 -0.61
CA PRO A 23 -7.26 3.18 -0.87
C PRO A 23 -8.77 3.23 -0.82
N ARG A 24 -9.32 4.33 -0.30
CA ARG A 24 -10.78 4.55 -0.30
C ARG A 24 -11.30 5.06 -1.65
N SER A 25 -10.46 5.76 -2.40
CA SER A 25 -10.74 6.27 -3.75
C SER A 25 -9.54 6.05 -4.69
N ASP A 26 -9.75 6.29 -5.97
CA ASP A 26 -8.70 6.49 -6.98
C ASP A 26 -7.83 7.73 -6.75
N ALA A 27 -8.36 8.76 -6.07
CA ALA A 27 -7.61 9.90 -5.58
C ALA A 27 -6.82 9.50 -4.33
N LEU A 28 -5.58 9.04 -4.51
CA LEU A 28 -4.69 8.64 -3.42
C LEU A 28 -4.27 9.86 -2.59
N GLY A 29 -4.51 9.77 -1.27
CA GLY A 29 -4.13 10.82 -0.32
C GLY A 29 -2.71 10.69 0.23
N PRO A 30 -2.27 11.69 1.02
CA PRO A 30 -1.06 11.58 1.83
C PRO A 30 -1.13 10.34 2.74
N GLY A 31 -0.10 9.49 2.69
CA GLY A 31 -0.05 8.23 3.46
C GLY A 31 -0.62 7.00 2.74
N GLU A 32 -1.26 7.18 1.57
CA GLU A 32 -1.65 6.06 0.68
C GLU A 32 -0.64 5.83 -0.45
N TRP A 33 0.20 6.83 -0.74
CA TRP A 33 1.28 6.73 -1.72
C TRP A 33 2.65 6.97 -1.09
N PHE A 34 3.59 6.06 -1.37
CA PHE A 34 4.97 6.15 -0.90
C PHE A 34 5.91 6.20 -2.11
N LYS A 35 6.60 7.33 -2.29
CA LYS A 35 7.66 7.47 -3.31
C LYS A 35 9.00 6.92 -2.83
N GLN A 36 9.24 6.98 -1.52
CA GLN A 36 10.47 6.57 -0.87
C GLN A 36 10.15 5.73 0.36
N CYS A 37 11.04 4.80 0.67
CA CYS A 37 10.88 3.98 1.86
C CYS A 37 11.05 4.86 3.10
N PRO A 38 10.06 4.91 4.00
CA PRO A 38 10.15 5.74 5.20
C PRO A 38 11.20 5.24 6.20
N LYS A 39 11.72 4.02 6.02
CA LYS A 39 12.72 3.42 6.91
C LYS A 39 14.16 3.72 6.51
N CYS A 40 14.47 3.68 5.22
CA CYS A 40 15.85 3.81 4.72
C CYS A 40 16.03 4.88 3.64
N GLY A 41 14.95 5.55 3.20
CA GLY A 41 15.01 6.54 2.13
C GLY A 41 15.19 5.98 0.72
N CYS A 42 15.20 4.63 0.55
CA CYS A 42 15.31 3.99 -0.76
C CYS A 42 14.17 4.47 -1.69
N GLU A 43 14.48 4.88 -2.92
CA GLU A 43 13.47 5.12 -3.96
C GLU A 43 13.02 3.82 -4.65
N SER A 44 13.74 2.72 -4.41
CA SER A 44 13.51 1.39 -4.98
C SER A 44 12.36 0.63 -4.29
N LEU A 45 11.16 1.22 -4.33
CA LEU A 45 9.92 0.60 -3.86
C LEU A 45 9.24 -0.17 -4.98
N LYS A 46 9.00 -1.47 -4.74
CA LYS A 46 8.19 -2.32 -5.62
C LYS A 46 6.76 -2.34 -5.13
N MET A 47 5.81 -2.16 -6.03
CA MET A 47 4.39 -2.35 -5.76
C MET A 47 3.98 -3.76 -6.16
N ARG A 48 3.21 -4.42 -5.31
CA ARG A 48 2.62 -5.72 -5.60
C ARG A 48 1.15 -5.70 -5.19
N ASP A 49 0.32 -6.44 -5.90
CA ASP A 49 -1.05 -6.68 -5.45
C ASP A 49 -1.04 -7.32 -4.06
N ALA A 50 -1.89 -6.82 -3.17
CA ALA A 50 -2.03 -7.43 -1.86
C ALA A 50 -2.56 -8.87 -2.03
N GLY A 51 -1.95 -9.82 -1.33
CA GLY A 51 -2.42 -11.20 -1.31
C GLY A 51 -3.80 -11.32 -0.65
N TRP A 52 -4.44 -12.49 -0.71
CA TRP A 52 -5.77 -12.70 -0.12
C TRP A 52 -5.83 -12.33 1.37
N VAL A 53 -4.83 -12.73 2.15
CA VAL A 53 -4.73 -12.42 3.60
C VAL A 53 -4.53 -10.93 3.84
N GLU A 54 -3.69 -10.27 3.05
CA GLU A 54 -3.44 -8.83 3.18
C GLU A 54 -4.68 -8.01 2.81
N ARG A 55 -5.47 -8.48 1.83
CA ARG A 55 -6.75 -7.89 1.44
C ARG A 55 -7.78 -7.99 2.56
N THR A 56 -7.99 -9.18 3.12
CA THR A 56 -8.98 -9.37 4.18
C THR A 56 -8.63 -8.57 5.42
N LEU A 57 -7.34 -8.53 5.80
CA LEU A 57 -6.88 -7.72 6.93
C LEU A 57 -7.06 -6.22 6.67
N ALA A 58 -6.72 -5.74 5.47
CA ALA A 58 -6.86 -4.33 5.12
C ALA A 58 -8.34 -3.89 5.04
N GLU A 59 -9.23 -4.74 4.53
CA GLU A 59 -10.67 -4.48 4.54
C GLU A 59 -11.24 -4.47 5.95
N LEU A 60 -10.76 -5.34 6.85
CA LEU A 60 -11.18 -5.37 8.24
C LEU A 60 -10.70 -4.12 9.00
N LEU A 61 -9.46 -3.71 8.80
CA LEU A 61 -8.86 -2.51 9.42
C LEU A 61 -9.53 -1.20 8.95
N LEU A 62 -10.10 -1.18 7.74
CA LEU A 62 -10.84 -0.01 7.25
C LEU A 62 -12.27 0.09 7.79
N ARG A 63 -12.81 -1.01 8.36
CA ARG A 63 -14.17 -1.11 8.91
C ARG A 63 -14.24 -0.86 10.42
N LEU A 64 -13.09 -0.91 11.10
CA LEU A 64 -12.91 -0.50 12.51
C LEU A 64 -12.59 1.00 12.57
#